data_AF-A0A453M9F6-F1
#
_entry.id   AF-A0A453M9F6-F1
#
_cell.length_a   1.000
_cell.length_b   1.000
_cell.length_c   1.000
_cell.angle_alpha   90.00
_cell.angle_beta   90.00
_cell.angle_gamma   90.00
#
_symmetry.space_group_name_H-M   'P 1'
#
loop_
_entity.id
_entity.type
_entity.pdbx_description
1 polymer ?
#
loop_
_entity_poly.entity_id
_entity_poly.type
_entity_poly.pdbx_seq_one_letter_code
_entity_poly.pdbx_strand_id
1 'polypeptide(L)'
;VDAHVKSLKTLCKRKAKTAKEAEALIMKWVQQLINKAVDSLETYIKGTSQDSRGCSYNTPLTGKFKGRKEASTSKEMSEAVIAVFTVGSVILACPDASVQGIIPLLHTVITSGNPEPRPTMLAGGAVSFNEVAPSLYIQSWDTMAKICLVDDKLAKRYIPLFVQELERSDLATLRNNIMIAMADFYVRYTALVDCYMSKITKVLRDPCEVVRRQTFVLLAKLLQVLYHSFSVTSKCPGGN
;
A
#
# COMPACT_ATOMS: atom_id res chain seq x y z
N VAL A 1 13.53 -9.35 3.38
CA VAL A 1 12.60 -10.00 2.44
C VAL A 1 13.24 -10.31 1.10
N ASP A 2 13.90 -9.35 0.44
CA ASP A 2 14.58 -9.57 -0.87
C ASP A 2 15.54 -10.77 -0.89
N ALA A 3 16.35 -10.96 0.16
CA ALA A 3 17.24 -12.12 0.30
C ALA A 3 16.51 -13.47 0.37
N HIS A 4 15.33 -13.52 0.99
CA HIS A 4 14.51 -14.74 1.09
C HIS A 4 13.84 -15.05 -0.24
N VAL A 5 13.36 -14.03 -0.96
CA VAL A 5 12.79 -14.19 -2.31
C VAL A 5 13.87 -14.66 -3.30
N LYS A 6 15.07 -14.08 -3.25
CA LYS A 6 16.23 -14.53 -4.05
C LYS A 6 16.65 -15.96 -3.72
N SER A 7 16.67 -16.33 -2.44
CA SER A 7 16.94 -17.70 -2.00
C SER A 7 15.89 -18.68 -2.50
N LEU A 8 14.60 -18.34 -2.42
CA LEU A 8 13.51 -19.16 -2.93
C LEU A 8 13.62 -19.33 -4.46
N LYS A 9 13.86 -18.24 -5.20
CA LYS A 9 14.08 -18.29 -6.65
C LYS A 9 15.24 -19.21 -7.01
N THR A 10 16.32 -19.19 -6.22
CA THR A 10 17.48 -20.07 -6.39
C THR A 10 17.15 -21.53 -6.08
N LEU A 11 16.40 -21.81 -5.01
CA LEU A 11 15.99 -23.16 -4.62
C LEU A 11 15.02 -23.78 -5.63
N CYS A 12 14.04 -23.01 -6.11
CA CYS A 12 13.10 -23.46 -7.13
C CYS A 12 13.83 -23.78 -8.45
N LYS A 13 14.80 -22.94 -8.85
CA LYS A 13 15.66 -23.21 -10.01
C LYS A 13 16.49 -24.50 -9.86
N ARG A 14 16.96 -24.81 -8.65
CA ARG A 14 17.71 -26.04 -8.37
C ARG A 14 16.84 -27.29 -8.31
N LYS A 15 15.57 -27.16 -7.92
CA LYS A 15 14.63 -28.29 -7.76
C LYS A 15 13.93 -28.67 -9.08
N ALA A 16 13.78 -27.73 -10.01
CA ALA A 16 13.12 -27.97 -11.28
C ALA A 16 14.10 -28.50 -12.33
N LYS A 17 13.61 -29.34 -13.24
CA LYS A 17 14.41 -29.83 -14.38
C LYS A 17 14.50 -28.78 -15.49
N THR A 18 13.58 -27.81 -15.50
CA THR A 18 13.51 -26.72 -16.48
C THR A 18 13.17 -25.38 -15.81
N ALA A 19 13.57 -24.27 -16.43
CA ALA A 19 13.25 -22.92 -15.95
C ALA A 19 11.72 -22.67 -15.86
N LYS A 20 10.96 -23.18 -16.84
CA LYS A 20 9.50 -23.06 -16.90
C LYS A 20 8.79 -23.78 -15.74
N GLU A 21 9.29 -24.95 -15.37
CA GLU A 21 8.80 -25.69 -14.20
C GLU A 21 9.15 -24.97 -12.88
N ALA A 22 10.35 -24.37 -12.79
CA ALA A 22 10.72 -23.55 -11.63
C ALA A 22 9.79 -22.35 -11.45
N GLU A 23 9.50 -21.63 -12.53
CA GLU A 23 8.58 -20.49 -12.53
C GLU A 23 7.16 -20.90 -12.16
N ALA A 24 6.64 -22.00 -12.71
CA ALA A 24 5.33 -22.52 -12.34
C ALA A 24 5.23 -22.87 -10.85
N LEU A 25 6.28 -23.46 -10.27
CA LEU A 25 6.34 -23.74 -8.84
C LEU A 25 6.37 -22.45 -8.01
N ILE A 26 7.19 -21.46 -8.39
CA ILE A 26 7.23 -20.16 -7.71
C ILE A 26 5.86 -19.50 -7.74
N MET A 27 5.20 -19.47 -8.91
CA MET A 27 3.87 -18.88 -9.07
C MET A 27 2.81 -19.58 -8.21
N LYS A 28 2.87 -20.91 -8.10
CA LYS A 28 1.97 -21.66 -7.20
C LYS A 28 2.15 -21.25 -5.74
N TRP A 29 3.40 -21.15 -5.27
CA TRP A 29 3.69 -20.72 -3.89
C TRP A 29 3.28 -19.27 -3.65
N VAL A 30 3.57 -18.39 -4.60
CA VAL A 30 3.19 -16.97 -4.55
C VAL A 30 1.67 -16.83 -4.45
N GLN A 31 0.90 -17.56 -5.26
CA GLN A 31 -0.56 -17.48 -5.21
C GLN A 31 -1.12 -18.01 -3.88
N GLN A 32 -0.56 -19.11 -3.34
CA GLN A 32 -0.95 -19.61 -2.03
C GLN A 32 -0.68 -18.59 -0.91
N LEU A 33 0.47 -17.91 -0.97
CA LEU A 33 0.84 -16.87 -0.01
C LEU A 33 -0.10 -15.67 -0.09
N ILE A 34 -0.44 -15.21 -1.30
CA ILE A 34 -1.40 -14.11 -1.51
C ILE A 34 -2.78 -14.50 -0.99
N ASN A 35 -3.28 -15.71 -1.30
CA ASN A 35 -4.59 -16.15 -0.83
C ASN A 35 -4.66 -16.20 0.70
N LYS A 36 -3.61 -16.70 1.36
CA LYS A 36 -3.54 -16.67 2.82
C LYS A 36 -3.53 -15.24 3.38
N ALA A 37 -2.84 -14.32 2.69
CA ALA A 37 -2.83 -12.90 3.09
C ALA A 37 -4.22 -12.25 2.92
N VAL A 38 -4.97 -12.61 1.88
CA VAL A 38 -6.37 -12.21 1.68
C VAL A 38 -7.22 -12.68 2.85
N ASP A 39 -7.14 -13.96 3.21
CA ASP A 39 -7.92 -14.54 4.32
C ASP A 39 -7.61 -13.86 5.66
N SER A 40 -6.33 -13.60 5.94
CA SER A 40 -5.90 -12.88 7.15
C SER A 40 -6.45 -11.46 7.21
N LEU A 41 -6.35 -10.70 6.10
CA LEU A 41 -6.86 -9.33 6.05
C LEU A 41 -8.39 -9.29 6.15
N GLU A 42 -9.08 -10.17 5.45
CA GLU A 42 -10.55 -10.26 5.48
C GLU A 42 -11.05 -10.59 6.88
N THR A 43 -10.40 -11.53 7.57
CA THR A 43 -10.71 -11.92 8.95
C THR A 43 -10.59 -10.71 9.88
N TYR A 44 -9.50 -9.95 9.77
CA TYR A 44 -9.28 -8.75 10.58
C TYR A 44 -10.33 -7.65 10.31
N ILE A 45 -10.64 -7.37 9.04
CA ILE A 45 -11.65 -6.36 8.66
C ILE A 45 -13.04 -6.74 9.22
N LYS A 46 -13.43 -8.03 9.11
CA LYS A 46 -14.70 -8.53 9.65
C LYS A 46 -14.76 -8.40 11.16
N GLY A 47 -13.70 -8.82 11.87
CA GLY A 47 -13.63 -8.71 13.33
C GLY A 47 -13.75 -7.26 13.82
N THR A 48 -13.02 -6.34 13.18
CA THR A 48 -13.03 -4.90 13.53
C THR A 48 -14.42 -4.27 13.28
N SER A 49 -15.11 -4.68 12.22
CA SER A 49 -16.46 -4.17 11.88
C SER A 49 -17.55 -4.68 12.83
N GLN A 50 -17.35 -5.82 13.48
CA GLN A 50 -18.29 -6.38 14.46
C GLN A 50 -18.10 -5.74 15.84
N ASP A 51 -16.85 -5.50 16.26
CA ASP A 51 -16.54 -4.84 17.54
C ASP A 51 -17.09 -3.40 17.59
N SER A 52 -17.12 -2.69 16.46
CA SER A 52 -17.69 -1.33 16.39
C SER A 52 -19.22 -1.29 16.51
N ARG A 53 -19.94 -2.31 16.03
CA ARG A 53 -21.41 -2.43 16.20
C ARG A 53 -21.83 -2.83 17.61
N GLY A 54 -20.96 -3.53 18.34
CA GLY A 54 -21.22 -4.00 19.71
C GLY A 54 -21.08 -2.93 20.80
N CYS A 55 -20.53 -1.75 20.49
CA CYS A 55 -20.21 -0.72 21.49
C CYS A 55 -21.35 0.26 21.82
N SER A 56 -22.60 -0.04 21.44
CA SER A 56 -23.70 0.90 21.69
C SER A 56 -24.18 0.94 23.16
N TYR A 57 -23.76 0.02 24.02
CA TYR A 57 -24.03 0.05 25.46
C TYR A 57 -22.93 -0.72 26.20
N ASN A 58 -22.14 -0.11 27.08
CA ASN A 58 -21.32 -0.87 28.02
C ASN A 58 -21.21 -0.18 29.39
N THR A 59 -21.86 -0.82 30.36
CA THR A 59 -21.61 -0.75 31.80
C THR A 59 -20.21 -1.30 32.11
N PRO A 60 -19.48 -0.83 33.14
CA PRO A 60 -18.09 -1.24 33.37
C PRO A 60 -18.00 -2.70 33.83
N LEU A 61 -17.37 -3.57 33.02
CA LEU A 61 -17.02 -4.94 33.40
C LEU A 61 -15.51 -5.07 33.67
N THR A 62 -15.20 -5.89 34.67
CA THR A 62 -13.98 -5.96 35.47
C THR A 62 -12.73 -6.53 34.76
N GLY A 63 -11.66 -5.73 34.74
CA GLY A 63 -10.23 -6.05 34.93
C GLY A 63 -9.52 -7.16 34.14
N LYS A 64 -9.98 -8.41 34.15
CA LYS A 64 -9.18 -9.58 33.70
C LYS A 64 -9.48 -10.07 32.28
N PHE A 65 -10.71 -9.91 31.79
CA PHE A 65 -11.07 -10.32 30.42
C PHE A 65 -10.61 -9.32 29.36
N LYS A 66 -10.46 -8.04 29.75
CA LYS A 66 -10.08 -6.95 28.85
C LYS A 66 -8.65 -7.13 28.29
N GLY A 67 -7.68 -7.47 29.14
CA GLY A 67 -6.28 -7.64 28.71
C GLY A 67 -6.04 -8.83 27.78
N ARG A 68 -6.81 -9.92 27.90
CA ARG A 68 -6.67 -11.10 27.01
C ARG A 68 -7.27 -10.83 25.62
N LYS A 69 -8.36 -10.06 25.55
CA LYS A 69 -8.99 -9.63 24.29
C LYS A 69 -8.14 -8.58 23.55
N GLU A 70 -7.54 -7.64 24.27
CA GLU A 70 -6.63 -6.63 23.69
C GLU A 70 -5.33 -7.25 23.14
N ALA A 71 -4.80 -8.29 23.80
CA ALA A 71 -3.62 -9.01 23.30
C ALA A 71 -3.92 -9.82 22.02
N SER A 72 -5.10 -10.44 21.91
CA SER A 72 -5.49 -11.17 20.70
C SER A 72 -5.74 -10.25 19.52
N THR A 73 -6.42 -9.11 19.72
CA THR A 73 -6.67 -8.13 18.65
C THR A 73 -5.38 -7.46 18.16
N SER A 74 -4.42 -7.20 19.06
CA SER A 74 -3.09 -6.69 18.71
C SER A 74 -2.30 -7.69 17.84
N LYS A 75 -2.39 -8.99 18.18
CA LYS A 75 -1.76 -10.06 17.38
C LYS A 75 -2.38 -10.17 15.99
N GLU A 76 -3.71 -10.19 15.89
CA GLU A 76 -4.43 -10.24 14.61
C GLU A 76 -4.12 -9.03 13.72
N MET A 77 -4.02 -7.84 14.31
CA MET A 77 -3.62 -6.63 13.59
C MET A 77 -2.20 -6.75 13.02
N SER A 78 -1.26 -7.22 13.83
CA SER A 78 0.13 -7.43 13.38
C SER A 78 0.21 -8.45 12.24
N GLU A 79 -0.53 -9.55 12.35
CA GLU A 79 -0.62 -10.55 11.28
C GLU A 79 -1.21 -9.97 9.99
N ALA A 80 -2.25 -9.16 10.07
CA ALA A 80 -2.84 -8.46 8.93
C ALA A 80 -1.85 -7.46 8.29
N VAL A 81 -1.11 -6.69 9.09
CA VAL A 81 -0.08 -5.76 8.59
C VAL A 81 1.01 -6.53 7.85
N ILE A 82 1.51 -7.62 8.42
CA ILE A 82 2.53 -8.47 7.80
C ILE A 82 2.02 -9.08 6.50
N ALA A 83 0.78 -9.56 6.48
CA ALA A 83 0.13 -10.12 5.30
C ALA A 83 0.08 -9.09 4.16
N VAL A 84 -0.38 -7.87 4.45
CA VAL A 84 -0.46 -6.78 3.47
C VAL A 84 0.92 -6.36 2.96
N PHE A 85 1.90 -6.22 3.85
CA PHE A 85 3.28 -5.92 3.49
C PHE A 85 3.90 -7.00 2.59
N THR A 86 3.62 -8.27 2.91
CA THR A 86 4.11 -9.43 2.16
C THR A 86 3.58 -9.40 0.73
N VAL A 87 2.29 -9.12 0.54
CA VAL A 87 1.70 -8.99 -0.80
C VAL A 87 2.38 -7.88 -1.61
N GLY A 88 2.58 -6.70 -1.00
CA GLY A 88 3.26 -5.58 -1.67
C GLY A 88 4.70 -5.92 -2.08
N SER A 89 5.41 -6.69 -1.25
CA SER A 89 6.78 -7.13 -1.57
C SER A 89 6.79 -8.21 -2.67
N VAL A 90 5.83 -9.13 -2.63
CA VAL A 90 5.74 -10.26 -3.57
C VAL A 90 5.34 -9.78 -4.96
N ILE A 91 4.39 -8.84 -5.08
CA ILE A 91 3.93 -8.36 -6.38
C ILE A 91 5.04 -7.64 -7.16
N LEU A 92 5.94 -6.91 -6.47
CA LEU A 92 7.11 -6.32 -7.11
C LEU A 92 8.12 -7.37 -7.60
N ALA A 93 8.24 -8.49 -6.89
CA ALA A 93 9.15 -9.57 -7.25
C ALA A 93 8.59 -10.52 -8.32
N CYS A 94 7.26 -10.69 -8.36
CA CYS A 94 6.52 -11.55 -9.27
C CYS A 94 5.29 -10.79 -9.82
N PRO A 95 5.49 -9.88 -10.80
CA PRO A 95 4.42 -9.01 -11.32
C PRO A 95 3.22 -9.75 -11.94
N ASP A 96 3.43 -10.98 -12.42
CA ASP A 96 2.38 -11.81 -13.02
C ASP A 96 1.43 -12.45 -12.00
N ALA A 97 1.67 -12.26 -10.70
CA ALA A 97 0.86 -12.84 -9.64
C ALA A 97 -0.52 -12.17 -9.54
N SER A 98 -1.58 -12.97 -9.37
CA SER A 98 -2.92 -12.42 -9.24
C SER A 98 -3.15 -11.87 -7.84
N VAL A 99 -3.37 -10.55 -7.77
CA VAL A 99 -3.72 -9.80 -6.55
C VAL A 99 -5.18 -9.33 -6.55
N GLN A 100 -6.02 -9.85 -7.44
CA GLN A 100 -7.41 -9.41 -7.58
C GLN A 100 -8.24 -9.57 -6.29
N GLY A 101 -7.97 -10.61 -5.49
CA GLY A 101 -8.67 -10.84 -4.23
C GLY A 101 -8.37 -9.80 -3.13
N ILE A 102 -7.16 -9.22 -3.12
CA ILE A 102 -6.76 -8.30 -2.04
C ILE A 102 -7.11 -6.84 -2.34
N ILE A 103 -7.23 -6.46 -3.61
CA ILE A 103 -7.49 -5.07 -4.03
C ILE A 103 -8.77 -4.51 -3.37
N PRO A 104 -9.92 -5.21 -3.36
CA PRO A 104 -11.13 -4.70 -2.70
C PRO A 104 -10.98 -4.52 -1.19
N LEU A 105 -10.21 -5.40 -0.54
CA LEU A 105 -9.93 -5.32 0.89
C LEU A 105 -9.06 -4.10 1.21
N LEU A 106 -7.98 -3.91 0.45
CA LEU A 106 -7.13 -2.72 0.57
C LEU A 106 -7.93 -1.45 0.28
N HIS A 107 -8.77 -1.46 -0.76
CA HIS A 107 -9.65 -0.33 -1.08
C HIS A 107 -10.54 0.03 0.12
N THR A 108 -11.18 -0.97 0.74
CA THR A 108 -12.01 -0.77 1.93
C THR A 108 -11.23 -0.10 3.06
N VAL A 109 -10.00 -0.55 3.32
CA VAL A 109 -9.14 0.04 4.37
C VAL A 109 -8.77 1.48 4.02
N ILE A 110 -8.25 1.75 2.81
CA ILE A 110 -7.75 3.08 2.45
C ILE A 110 -8.86 4.13 2.29
N THR A 111 -10.09 3.73 1.94
CA THR A 111 -11.22 4.67 1.83
C THR A 111 -12.02 4.82 3.12
N SER A 112 -11.71 4.05 4.16
CA SER A 112 -12.45 4.09 5.42
C SER A 112 -12.35 5.43 6.16
N GLY A 113 -11.23 6.14 5.99
CA GLY A 113 -11.01 7.44 6.61
C GLY A 113 -11.57 8.63 5.84
N ASN A 114 -12.34 8.43 4.76
CA ASN A 114 -12.90 9.53 3.95
C ASN A 114 -14.23 10.02 4.53
N PRO A 115 -14.33 11.29 4.99
CA PRO A 115 -15.53 11.86 5.59
C PRO A 115 -16.57 12.36 4.57
N GLU A 116 -16.63 11.80 3.35
CA GLU A 116 -17.69 12.16 2.40
C GLU A 116 -19.07 12.06 3.09
N PRO A 117 -19.94 13.07 2.92
CA PRO A 117 -21.24 13.11 3.57
C PRO A 117 -22.11 11.98 2.99
N ARG A 118 -22.10 10.84 3.67
CA ARG A 118 -23.08 9.79 3.42
C ARG A 118 -24.47 10.37 3.74
N PRO A 119 -25.48 10.17 2.88
CA PRO A 119 -26.85 10.57 3.19
C PRO A 119 -27.25 10.06 4.58
N THR A 120 -27.78 10.97 5.39
CA THR A 120 -27.95 10.93 6.85
C THR A 120 -28.90 9.86 7.39
N MET A 121 -29.15 8.76 6.66
CA MET A 121 -30.10 7.70 7.06
C MET A 121 -29.47 6.32 7.32
N LEU A 122 -28.14 6.19 7.26
CA LEU A 122 -27.45 4.96 7.65
C LEU A 122 -26.30 5.29 8.61
N ALA A 123 -26.64 5.76 9.81
CA ALA A 123 -25.73 5.84 10.94
C ALA A 123 -25.42 4.44 11.50
N GLY A 124 -24.89 3.56 10.64
CA GLY A 124 -24.08 2.42 11.08
C GLY A 124 -22.64 2.88 11.02
N GLY A 125 -22.04 3.22 12.16
CA GLY A 125 -20.69 3.76 12.26
C GLY A 125 -19.70 2.94 11.43
N ALA A 126 -19.25 3.49 10.31
CA ALA A 126 -18.17 2.87 9.55
C ALA A 126 -16.88 3.01 10.36
N VAL A 127 -16.18 1.89 10.54
CA VAL A 127 -14.86 1.85 11.18
C VAL A 127 -13.90 2.72 10.37
N SER A 128 -13.25 3.68 11.02
CA SER A 128 -12.18 4.46 10.43
C SER A 128 -10.83 3.77 10.72
N PHE A 129 -10.25 3.09 9.73
CA PHE A 129 -9.01 2.32 9.96
C PHE A 129 -7.79 3.20 10.22
N ASN A 130 -7.80 4.47 9.80
CA ASN A 130 -6.75 5.43 10.15
C ASN A 130 -6.67 5.72 11.66
N GLU A 131 -7.76 5.54 12.40
CA GLU A 131 -7.86 5.73 13.85
C GLU A 131 -7.69 4.39 14.59
N VAL A 132 -8.41 3.36 14.16
CA VAL A 132 -8.48 2.07 14.85
C VAL A 132 -7.24 1.19 14.59
N ALA A 133 -6.66 1.29 13.40
CA ALA A 133 -5.49 0.51 13.01
C ALA A 133 -4.53 1.32 12.10
N PRO A 134 -3.90 2.41 12.60
CA PRO A 134 -3.09 3.31 11.78
C PRO A 134 -1.97 2.60 11.01
N SER A 135 -1.33 1.59 11.62
CA SER A 135 -0.28 0.79 10.98
C SER A 135 -0.80 0.00 9.77
N LEU A 136 -2.00 -0.59 9.88
CA LEU A 136 -2.62 -1.31 8.76
C LEU A 136 -3.06 -0.34 7.67
N TYR A 137 -3.60 0.82 8.05
CA TYR A 137 -3.99 1.86 7.13
C TYR A 137 -2.79 2.35 6.30
N ILE A 138 -1.68 2.70 6.97
CA ILE A 138 -0.43 3.12 6.32
C ILE A 138 0.12 2.02 5.42
N GLN A 139 0.17 0.78 5.91
CA GLN A 139 0.69 -0.34 5.14
C GLN A 139 -0.20 -0.69 3.93
N SER A 140 -1.51 -0.46 4.01
CA SER A 140 -2.44 -0.68 2.90
C SER A 140 -2.21 0.32 1.76
N TRP A 141 -1.92 1.59 2.09
CA TRP A 141 -1.52 2.59 1.10
C TRP A 141 -0.20 2.23 0.41
N ASP A 142 0.82 1.82 1.18
CA ASP A 142 2.11 1.37 0.64
C ASP A 142 1.94 0.15 -0.30
N THR A 143 1.16 -0.85 0.12
CA THR A 143 0.90 -2.04 -0.72
C THR A 143 0.08 -1.69 -1.96
N MET A 144 -0.94 -0.84 -1.85
CA MET A 144 -1.71 -0.36 -3.02
C MET A 144 -0.79 0.36 -4.02
N ALA A 145 0.19 1.14 -3.53
CA ALA A 145 1.13 1.83 -4.40
C ALA A 145 1.97 0.84 -5.22
N LYS A 146 2.48 -0.20 -4.56
CA LYS A 146 3.27 -1.27 -5.21
C LYS A 146 2.46 -2.05 -6.25
N ILE A 147 1.17 -2.28 -6.00
CA ILE A 147 0.27 -2.89 -6.99
C ILE A 147 0.08 -1.95 -8.19
N CYS A 148 -0.14 -0.65 -7.95
CA CYS A 148 -0.24 0.34 -9.03
C CYS A 148 1.05 0.46 -9.85
N LEU A 149 2.21 0.20 -9.25
CA LEU A 149 3.49 0.18 -9.96
C LEU A 149 3.63 -1.00 -10.92
N VAL A 150 2.78 -2.02 -10.87
CA VAL A 150 2.81 -3.14 -11.84
C VAL A 150 1.58 -3.20 -12.75
N ASP A 151 0.49 -2.53 -12.38
CA ASP A 151 -0.78 -2.51 -13.14
C ASP A 151 -1.19 -1.09 -13.52
N ASP A 152 -1.04 -0.78 -14.82
CA ASP A 152 -1.32 0.54 -15.39
C ASP A 152 -2.81 0.95 -15.27
N LYS A 153 -3.74 -0.01 -15.25
CA LYS A 153 -5.18 0.29 -15.11
C LYS A 153 -5.49 0.72 -13.68
N LEU A 154 -4.91 0.03 -12.70
CA LEU A 154 -5.05 0.40 -11.30
C LEU A 154 -4.34 1.73 -11.02
N ALA A 155 -3.16 1.97 -11.59
CA ALA A 155 -2.47 3.25 -11.46
C ALA A 155 -3.37 4.45 -11.84
N LYS A 156 -4.01 4.39 -13.01
CA LYS A 156 -4.95 5.44 -13.47
C LYS A 156 -6.10 5.69 -12.51
N ARG A 157 -6.60 4.63 -11.86
CA ARG A 157 -7.73 4.71 -10.92
C ARG A 157 -7.33 5.23 -9.55
N TYR A 158 -6.18 4.80 -9.03
CA TYR A 158 -5.81 5.02 -7.63
C TYR A 158 -4.87 6.20 -7.41
N ILE A 159 -4.04 6.61 -8.40
CA ILE A 159 -3.15 7.79 -8.26
C ILE A 159 -3.90 9.06 -7.79
N PRO A 160 -5.10 9.39 -8.32
CA PRO A 160 -5.86 10.53 -7.80
C PRO A 160 -6.20 10.42 -6.31
N LEU A 161 -6.44 9.20 -5.80
CA LEU A 161 -6.69 8.96 -4.37
C LEU A 161 -5.44 9.18 -3.52
N PHE A 162 -4.26 8.81 -4.00
CA PHE A 162 -3.00 9.11 -3.32
C PHE A 162 -2.81 10.62 -3.17
N VAL A 163 -3.05 11.38 -4.24
CA VAL A 163 -2.95 12.85 -4.22
C VAL A 163 -3.94 13.46 -3.23
N GLN A 164 -5.18 12.96 -3.20
CA GLN A 164 -6.19 13.41 -2.24
C GLN A 164 -5.78 13.13 -0.79
N GLU A 165 -5.29 11.93 -0.50
CA GLU A 165 -4.89 11.56 0.86
C GLU A 165 -3.63 12.30 1.31
N LEU A 166 -2.70 12.60 0.38
CA LEU A 166 -1.54 13.43 0.65
C LEU A 166 -1.90 14.83 1.17
N GLU A 167 -2.95 15.44 0.60
CA GLU A 167 -3.41 16.78 0.99
C GLU A 167 -4.20 16.77 2.30
N ARG A 168 -4.88 15.66 2.63
CA ARG A 168 -5.84 15.59 3.74
C ARG A 168 -5.31 14.92 5.00
N SER A 169 -4.35 14.00 4.89
CA SER A 169 -3.95 13.17 6.02
C SER A 169 -3.16 13.95 7.08
N ASP A 170 -3.54 13.81 8.34
CA ASP A 170 -2.78 14.37 9.47
C ASP A 170 -1.55 13.51 9.84
N LEU A 171 -1.47 12.28 9.35
CA LEU A 171 -0.38 11.34 9.66
C LEU A 171 0.87 11.65 8.83
N ALA A 172 1.88 12.26 9.45
CA ALA A 172 3.14 12.58 8.79
C ALA A 172 3.81 11.36 8.13
N THR A 173 3.78 10.20 8.78
CA THR A 173 4.29 8.93 8.23
C THR A 173 3.55 8.53 6.95
N LEU A 174 2.23 8.73 6.90
CA LEU A 174 1.45 8.40 5.70
C LEU A 174 1.79 9.37 4.56
N ARG A 175 1.79 10.68 4.82
CA ARG A 175 2.16 11.69 3.81
C ARG A 175 3.55 11.42 3.25
N ASN A 176 4.51 11.06 4.11
CA ASN A 176 5.85 10.67 3.68
C ASN A 176 5.84 9.45 2.75
N ASN A 177 5.11 8.39 3.10
CA ASN A 177 5.01 7.18 2.29
C ASN A 177 4.31 7.44 0.95
N ILE A 178 3.25 8.25 0.96
CA ILE A 178 2.57 8.67 -0.27
C ILE A 178 3.53 9.48 -1.14
N MET A 179 4.33 10.39 -0.59
CA MET A 179 5.33 11.13 -1.38
C MET A 179 6.36 10.23 -2.05
N ILE A 180 6.79 9.16 -1.38
CA ILE A 180 7.67 8.14 -1.98
C ILE A 180 6.95 7.47 -3.16
N ALA A 181 5.70 7.02 -2.96
CA ALA A 181 4.89 6.43 -4.02
C ALA A 181 4.67 7.38 -5.20
N MET A 182 4.38 8.66 -4.94
CA MET A 182 4.21 9.69 -5.98
C MET A 182 5.49 9.91 -6.80
N ALA A 183 6.66 9.82 -6.17
CA ALA A 183 7.93 9.90 -6.89
C ALA A 183 8.13 8.68 -7.82
N ASP A 184 7.85 7.47 -7.33
CA ASP A 184 7.93 6.25 -8.15
C ASP A 184 6.92 6.28 -9.31
N PHE A 185 5.70 6.78 -9.05
CA PHE A 185 4.69 7.00 -10.09
C PHE A 185 5.13 8.04 -11.10
N TYR A 186 5.84 9.10 -10.71
CA TYR A 186 6.31 10.11 -11.65
C TYR A 186 7.29 9.51 -12.66
N VAL A 187 8.17 8.61 -12.23
CA VAL A 187 9.13 7.93 -13.12
C VAL A 187 8.42 7.02 -14.12
N ARG A 188 7.38 6.27 -13.70
CA ARG A 188 6.69 5.30 -14.57
C ARG A 188 5.52 5.89 -15.37
N TYR A 189 4.82 6.87 -14.80
CA TYR A 189 3.55 7.42 -15.29
C TYR A 189 3.61 8.95 -15.39
N THR A 190 4.73 9.51 -15.86
CA THR A 190 5.00 10.96 -15.89
C THR A 190 3.81 11.78 -16.38
N ALA A 191 3.24 11.45 -17.54
CA ALA A 191 2.11 12.20 -18.11
C ALA A 191 0.86 12.23 -17.23
N LEU A 192 0.65 11.20 -16.40
CA LEU A 192 -0.48 11.13 -15.47
C LEU A 192 -0.21 11.92 -14.18
N VAL A 193 1.06 11.96 -13.73
CA VAL A 193 1.43 12.60 -12.47
C VAL A 193 1.75 14.09 -12.63
N ASP A 194 2.16 14.52 -13.83
CA ASP A 194 2.61 15.89 -14.11
C ASP A 194 1.56 16.95 -13.74
N CYS A 195 0.28 16.66 -13.99
CA CYS A 195 -0.83 17.57 -13.62
C CYS A 195 -0.97 17.78 -12.10
N TYR A 196 -0.38 16.91 -11.27
CA TYR A 196 -0.39 17.01 -9.80
C TYR A 196 0.89 17.65 -9.24
N MET A 197 1.83 18.08 -10.08
CA MET A 197 3.11 18.64 -9.60
C MET A 197 2.95 19.85 -8.68
N SER A 198 1.93 20.68 -8.90
CA SER A 198 1.62 21.79 -7.99
C SER A 198 1.21 21.31 -6.59
N LYS A 199 0.55 20.15 -6.47
CA LYS A 199 0.17 19.54 -5.19
C LYS A 199 1.36 18.85 -4.53
N ILE A 200 2.16 18.12 -5.31
CA ILE A 200 3.37 17.44 -4.84
C ILE A 200 4.39 18.46 -4.28
N THR A 201 4.61 19.57 -5.00
CA THR A 201 5.58 20.59 -4.57
C THR A 201 5.15 21.38 -3.33
N LYS A 202 3.84 21.47 -3.04
CA LYS A 202 3.35 22.07 -1.77
C LYS A 202 3.85 21.32 -0.54
N VAL A 203 4.16 20.02 -0.65
CA VAL A 203 4.66 19.21 0.48
C VAL A 203 6.05 19.63 0.94
N LEU A 204 6.78 20.44 0.16
CA LEU A 204 7.98 21.14 0.66
C LEU A 204 7.69 22.07 1.84
N ARG A 205 6.43 22.44 2.05
CA ARG A 205 5.95 23.26 3.17
C ARG A 205 5.19 22.43 4.23
N ASP A 206 5.34 21.11 4.22
CA ASP A 206 4.70 20.22 5.21
C ASP A 206 5.02 20.67 6.65
N PRO A 207 4.09 20.59 7.61
CA PRO A 207 4.38 20.94 9.01
C PRO A 207 5.49 20.08 9.63
N CYS A 208 5.63 18.81 9.21
CA CYS A 208 6.65 17.90 9.72
C CYS A 208 7.98 18.06 8.95
N GLU A 209 9.06 18.34 9.69
CA GLU A 209 10.39 18.53 9.10
C GLU A 209 10.89 17.31 8.32
N VAL A 210 10.64 16.10 8.84
CA VAL A 210 11.06 14.85 8.19
C VAL A 210 10.42 14.72 6.81
N VAL A 211 9.12 15.04 6.70
CA VAL A 211 8.39 15.00 5.43
C VAL A 211 8.94 16.04 4.45
N ARG A 212 9.24 17.26 4.91
CA ARG A 212 9.86 18.31 4.06
C ARG A 212 11.21 17.85 3.51
N ARG A 213 12.09 17.34 4.38
CA ARG A 213 13.44 16.87 3.99
C ARG A 213 13.35 15.72 2.99
N GLN A 214 12.51 14.73 3.26
CA GLN A 214 12.34 13.59 2.36
C GLN A 214 11.77 14.04 1.00
N THR A 215 10.78 14.92 1.00
CA THR A 215 10.20 15.49 -0.23
C THR A 215 11.25 16.20 -1.07
N PHE A 216 12.09 17.04 -0.46
CA PHE A 216 13.17 17.71 -1.14
C PHE A 216 14.14 16.71 -1.81
N VAL A 217 14.56 15.68 -1.07
CA VAL A 217 15.46 14.64 -1.60
C VAL A 217 14.82 13.89 -2.76
N LEU A 218 13.53 13.54 -2.67
CA LEU A 218 12.81 12.84 -3.74
C LEU A 218 12.71 13.71 -5.00
N LEU A 219 12.30 14.98 -4.86
CA LEU A 219 12.20 15.90 -5.99
C LEU A 219 13.56 16.15 -6.65
N ALA A 220 14.62 16.31 -5.86
CA ALA A 220 15.98 16.46 -6.38
C ALA A 220 16.42 15.22 -7.19
N LYS A 221 16.12 14.01 -6.70
CA LYS A 221 16.38 12.76 -7.43
C LYS A 221 15.57 12.68 -8.73
N LEU A 222 14.30 13.07 -8.72
CA LEU A 222 13.48 13.09 -9.94
C LEU A 222 14.07 14.03 -10.99
N LEU A 223 14.50 15.23 -10.61
CA LEU A 223 15.15 16.16 -11.53
C LEU A 223 16.43 15.58 -12.15
N GLN A 224 17.25 14.88 -11.36
CA GLN A 224 18.45 14.20 -11.85
C GLN A 224 18.11 13.10 -12.87
N VAL A 225 17.11 12.28 -12.57
CA VAL A 225 16.65 11.20 -13.47
C VAL A 225 16.11 11.78 -14.78
N LEU A 226 15.26 12.82 -14.71
CA LEU A 226 14.70 13.46 -15.90
C LEU A 226 15.78 14.10 -16.79
N TYR A 227 16.76 14.78 -16.18
CA TYR A 227 17.88 15.35 -16.90
C TYR A 227 18.69 14.27 -17.61
N HIS A 228 18.99 13.15 -16.93
CA HIS A 228 19.70 12.04 -17.55
C HIS A 228 18.92 11.45 -18.73
N SER A 229 17.62 11.18 -18.57
CA SER A 229 16.76 10.67 -19.64
C SER A 229 16.72 11.61 -20.85
N PHE A 230 16.62 12.93 -20.63
CA PHE A 230 16.65 13.92 -21.71
C PHE A 230 18.02 14.04 -22.38
N SER A 231 19.11 13.94 -21.62
CA SER A 231 20.46 13.95 -22.19
C SER A 231 20.74 12.70 -23.02
N VAL A 232 20.20 11.54 -22.66
CA VAL A 232 20.35 10.30 -23.44
C VAL A 232 19.54 10.37 -24.73
N THR A 233 18.29 10.85 -24.68
CA THR A 233 17.46 11.00 -25.90
C THR A 233 18.01 12.04 -26.86
N SER A 234 18.57 13.15 -26.35
CA SER A 234 19.23 14.17 -27.19
C SER A 234 20.57 13.74 -27.79
N LYS A 235 21.28 12.78 -27.16
CA LYS A 235 22.52 12.18 -27.70
C LYS A 235 22.29 11.06 -28.73
N CYS A 236 21.04 10.68 -28.99
CA CYS A 236 20.66 9.78 -30.08
C CYS A 236 20.00 10.55 -31.25
N PRO A 237 20.70 11.42 -31.99
CA PRO A 237 20.20 11.90 -33.27
C PRO A 237 20.46 10.83 -34.35
N GLY A 238 19.40 10.22 -34.86
CA GLY A 238 19.37 9.58 -36.20
C GLY A 238 20.28 8.39 -36.44
N GLY A 239 19.77 7.18 -36.19
CA GLY A 239 20.15 6.01 -36.98
C GLY A 239 19.24 5.93 -38.20
N ASN A 240 19.65 6.54 -39.31
CA ASN A 240 19.23 6.17 -40.67
C ASN A 240 20.38 5.40 -41.32
#